data_AF-A0A139PMS7-F1
#
_entry.id   AF-A0A139PMS7-F1
#
_cell.length_a   1.000
_cell.length_b   1.000
_cell.length_c   1.000
_cell.angle_alpha   90.00
_cell.angle_beta   90.00
_cell.angle_gamma   90.00
#
_symmetry.space_group_name_H-M   'P 1'
#
loop_
_entity.id
_entity.type
_entity.pdbx_description
1 polymer ?
#
loop_
_entity_poly.entity_id
_entity_poly.type
_entity_poly.pdbx_seq_one_letter_code
_entity_poly.pdbx_strand_id
1 'polypeptide(L)'
;MTIYNINLGIGWASSGVEYAQIYRAKLFRSVGLDAKFIFMDFISADNIEHLTKNIGFKDSEVIWLYQYFTDVEIAPTTYTLAHVLAGFDREPLEIIRNPENKTFRVMFGDNDFVDLLC
;
A
#
# COMPACT_ATOMS: atom_id res chain seq x y z
N MET A 1 16.63 13.83 17.92
CA MET A 1 15.29 14.46 18.05
C MET A 1 14.52 14.08 16.80
N THR A 2 13.26 13.67 16.92
CA THR A 2 12.46 13.22 15.76
C THR A 2 11.18 14.04 15.67
N ILE A 3 10.86 14.54 14.48
CA ILE A 3 9.68 15.37 14.23
C ILE A 3 8.54 14.49 13.71
N TYR A 4 7.40 14.49 14.39
CA TYR A 4 6.23 13.71 13.99
C TYR A 4 5.18 14.63 13.34
N ASN A 5 4.78 14.29 12.12
CA ASN A 5 3.75 14.99 11.34
C ASN A 5 2.55 14.06 11.22
N ILE A 6 1.35 14.54 11.53
CA ILE A 6 0.13 13.71 11.52
C ILE A 6 -0.80 14.23 10.44
N ASN A 7 -1.32 13.33 9.62
CA ASN A 7 -2.38 13.57 8.66
C ASN A 7 -3.42 12.45 8.71
N LEU A 8 -4.59 12.71 8.16
CA LEU A 8 -5.68 11.76 8.10
C LEU A 8 -5.34 10.65 7.09
N GLY A 9 -5.25 10.97 5.79
CA GLY A 9 -5.07 9.97 4.75
C GLY A 9 -4.17 10.43 3.60
N ILE A 10 -4.05 9.56 2.60
CA ILE A 10 -3.33 9.82 1.35
C ILE A 10 -3.98 8.98 0.23
N GLY A 11 -3.89 9.46 -1.01
CA GLY A 11 -4.40 8.75 -2.18
C GLY A 11 -3.67 9.16 -3.46
N TRP A 12 -4.00 8.51 -4.58
CA TRP A 12 -3.40 8.81 -5.89
C TRP A 12 -3.60 10.28 -6.32
N ALA A 13 -4.79 10.81 -6.11
CA ALA A 13 -5.13 12.22 -6.34
C ALA A 13 -5.08 13.01 -5.02
N SER A 14 -3.88 13.14 -4.46
CA SER A 14 -3.64 13.85 -3.21
C SER A 14 -3.90 15.37 -3.33
N SER A 15 -4.23 16.00 -2.20
CA SER A 15 -4.52 17.44 -2.12
C SER A 15 -3.26 18.26 -1.83
N GLY A 16 -3.40 19.59 -1.81
CA GLY A 16 -2.30 20.50 -1.44
C GLY A 16 -1.71 20.24 -0.05
N VAL A 17 -2.46 19.60 0.87
CA VAL A 17 -1.98 19.25 2.21
C VAL A 17 -0.87 18.21 2.13
N GLU A 18 -1.08 17.12 1.40
CA GLU A 18 -0.10 16.04 1.25
C GLU A 18 1.13 16.52 0.47
N TYR A 19 0.94 17.34 -0.57
CA TYR A 19 2.06 17.97 -1.27
C TYR A 19 2.88 18.87 -0.34
N ALA A 20 2.24 19.67 0.52
CA ALA A 20 2.95 20.49 1.50
C ALA A 20 3.74 19.63 2.51
N GLN A 21 3.21 18.48 2.92
CA GLN A 21 3.95 17.52 3.75
C GLN A 21 5.20 16.98 3.04
N ILE A 22 5.12 16.69 1.74
CA ILE A 22 6.29 16.27 0.96
C ILE A 22 7.35 17.36 0.81
N TYR A 23 6.94 18.60 0.56
CA TYR A 23 7.88 19.73 0.56
C TYR A 23 8.58 19.85 1.91
N ARG A 24 7.83 19.68 3.01
CA ARG A 24 8.39 19.68 4.36
C ARG A 24 9.34 18.51 4.61
N ALA A 25 9.01 17.30 4.13
CA ALA A 25 9.90 16.14 4.21
C ALA A 25 11.24 16.40 3.51
N LYS A 26 11.20 16.98 2.30
CA LYS A 26 12.40 17.36 1.56
C LYS A 26 13.26 18.38 2.32
N LEU A 27 12.64 19.36 2.96
CA LEU A 27 13.34 20.33 3.81
C LEU A 27 14.02 19.65 5.00
N PHE A 28 13.29 18.80 5.75
CA PHE A 28 13.86 18.07 6.89
C PHE A 28 15.07 17.22 6.47
N ARG A 29 14.98 16.49 5.36
CA ARG A 29 16.10 15.74 4.79
C ARG A 29 17.29 16.65 4.47
N SER A 30 17.06 17.82 3.88
CA SER A 30 18.14 18.76 3.48
C SER A 30 18.92 19.34 4.65
N VAL A 31 18.32 19.39 5.85
CA VAL A 31 18.95 19.89 7.07
C VAL A 31 19.33 18.77 8.04
N GLY A 32 19.24 17.50 7.61
CA GLY A 32 19.62 16.35 8.43
C GLY A 32 18.72 16.10 9.65
N LEU A 33 17.45 16.52 9.58
CA LEU A 33 16.48 16.27 10.65
C LEU A 33 15.67 15.00 10.37
N ASP A 34 15.57 14.14 11.38
CA ASP A 34 14.73 12.96 11.34
C ASP A 34 13.25 13.36 11.45
N ALA A 35 12.43 12.88 10.52
CA ALA A 35 11.00 13.11 10.52
C ALA A 35 10.21 11.84 10.21
N LYS A 36 9.03 11.74 10.83
CA LYS A 36 8.03 10.70 10.59
C LYS A 36 6.71 11.34 10.17
N PHE A 37 6.01 10.70 9.25
CA PHE A 37 4.73 11.11 8.70
C PHE A 37 3.71 10.01 8.98
N ILE A 38 2.77 10.33 9.87
CA ILE A 38 1.77 9.42 10.40
C ILE A 38 0.47 9.62 9.63
N PHE A 39 -0.08 8.53 9.09
CA PHE A 39 -1.39 8.48 8.47
C PHE A 39 -2.36 7.68 9.36
N MET A 40 -3.53 8.25 9.61
CA MET A 40 -4.48 7.76 10.62
C MET A 40 -5.69 7.02 10.03
N ASP A 41 -6.01 7.25 8.76
CA ASP A 41 -7.10 6.58 8.06
C ASP A 41 -6.75 5.13 7.73
N PHE A 42 -7.80 4.31 7.65
CA PHE A 42 -7.67 2.96 7.13
C PHE A 42 -7.68 2.98 5.60
N ILE A 43 -6.52 2.70 5.00
CA ILE A 43 -6.30 2.69 3.55
C ILE A 43 -6.25 1.23 3.09
N SER A 44 -7.36 0.71 2.57
CA SER A 44 -7.49 -0.70 2.17
C SER A 44 -7.55 -0.92 0.66
N ALA A 45 -7.82 0.12 -0.13
CA ALA A 45 -7.96 0.00 -1.58
C ALA A 45 -6.61 -0.20 -2.28
N ASP A 46 -5.54 0.37 -1.73
CA ASP A 46 -4.18 0.32 -2.26
C ASP A 46 -3.20 0.05 -1.11
N ASN A 47 -2.01 -0.44 -1.45
CA ASN A 47 -0.90 -0.48 -0.50
C ASN A 47 -0.44 0.97 -0.21
N ILE A 48 -0.40 1.35 1.08
CA ILE A 48 0.03 2.69 1.50
C ILE A 48 1.46 3.05 1.04
N GLU A 49 2.36 2.06 0.91
CA GLU A 49 3.71 2.32 0.38
C GLU A 49 3.64 2.87 -1.05
N HIS A 50 2.78 2.32 -1.91
CA HIS A 50 2.64 2.81 -3.29
C HIS A 50 2.18 4.27 -3.32
N LEU A 51 1.21 4.62 -2.47
CA LEU A 51 0.66 5.99 -2.39
C LEU A 51 1.71 6.99 -1.87
N THR A 52 2.41 6.62 -0.80
CA THR A 52 3.41 7.49 -0.15
C THR A 52 4.68 7.62 -1.00
N LYS A 53 5.11 6.53 -1.65
CA LYS A 53 6.23 6.54 -2.59
C LYS A 53 5.93 7.36 -3.83
N ASN A 54 4.71 7.26 -4.37
CA ASN A 54 4.28 8.03 -5.54
C ASN A 54 4.47 9.54 -5.35
N ILE A 55 4.16 10.07 -4.17
CA ILE A 55 4.32 11.50 -3.87
C ILE A 55 5.73 11.86 -3.35
N GLY A 56 6.54 10.87 -2.96
CA GLY A 56 7.98 11.03 -2.71
C GLY A 56 8.43 10.90 -1.25
N PHE A 57 7.63 10.28 -0.38
CA PHE A 57 8.09 9.84 0.93
C PHE A 57 9.12 8.71 0.79
N LYS A 58 10.00 8.59 1.77
CA LYS A 58 10.79 7.36 1.95
C LYS A 58 10.01 6.45 2.88
N ASP A 59 10.07 5.15 2.64
CA ASP A 59 9.32 4.16 3.42
C ASP A 59 9.69 4.24 4.90
N SER A 60 10.98 4.50 5.19
CA SER A 60 11.51 4.73 6.53
C SER A 60 10.94 5.97 7.25
N GLU A 61 10.26 6.87 6.55
CA GLU A 61 9.66 8.08 7.13
C GLU A 61 8.16 7.91 7.37
N VAL A 62 7.54 6.84 6.86
CA VAL A 62 6.10 6.61 6.95
C VAL A 62 5.77 5.80 8.20
N ILE A 63 4.72 6.21 8.90
CA ILE A 63 4.06 5.41 9.93
C ILE A 63 2.59 5.33 9.53
N TRP A 64 2.05 4.12 9.44
CA TRP A 64 0.62 3.92 9.29
C TRP A 64 0.04 3.39 10.60
N LEU A 65 -0.98 4.07 11.13
CA LEU A 65 -1.56 3.75 12.44
C LEU A 65 -1.87 2.26 12.60
N TYR A 66 -2.49 1.65 11.59
CA TYR A 66 -2.95 0.26 11.65
C TYR A 66 -1.81 -0.76 11.50
N GLN A 67 -0.71 -0.38 10.86
CA GLN A 67 0.46 -1.24 10.69
C GLN A 67 1.47 -1.08 11.83
N TYR A 68 1.46 0.05 12.54
CA TYR A 68 2.44 0.39 13.58
C TYR A 68 2.54 -0.62 14.73
N PHE A 69 1.45 -1.35 15.01
CA PHE A 69 1.40 -2.36 16.09
C PHE A 69 1.86 -3.75 15.63
N THR A 70 2.42 -3.86 14.42
CA THR A 70 2.95 -5.09 13.85
C THR A 70 4.46 -4.98 13.66
N ASP A 71 5.11 -6.10 13.35
CA ASP A 71 6.50 -6.16 12.90
C ASP A 71 6.65 -6.02 11.37
N VAL A 72 5.55 -5.77 10.65
CA VAL A 72 5.56 -5.60 9.20
C VAL A 72 6.01 -4.18 8.84
N GLU A 73 7.06 -4.08 8.04
CA GLU A 73 7.58 -2.78 7.56
C GLU A 73 6.74 -2.21 6.41
N ILE A 74 6.76 -0.87 6.26
CA ILE A 74 6.21 -0.22 5.06
C ILE A 74 7.05 -0.66 3.86
N ALA A 75 6.43 -1.37 2.92
CA ALA A 75 7.12 -1.96 1.79
C ALA A 75 6.18 -2.12 0.58
N PRO A 76 6.72 -2.11 -0.65
CA PRO A 76 5.93 -2.40 -1.85
C PRO A 76 5.40 -3.83 -1.81
N THR A 77 4.22 -4.04 -2.41
CA THR A 77 3.70 -5.39 -2.62
C THR A 77 4.62 -6.19 -3.53
N THR A 78 5.15 -7.30 -3.01
CA THR A 78 5.97 -8.27 -3.76
C THR A 78 5.31 -9.65 -3.87
N TYR A 79 4.15 -9.82 -3.22
CA TYR A 79 3.37 -11.06 -3.25
C TYR A 79 2.76 -11.26 -4.64
N THR A 80 3.07 -12.38 -5.29
CA THR A 80 2.69 -12.65 -6.68
C THR A 80 1.40 -13.47 -6.77
N LEU A 81 0.77 -13.50 -7.95
CA LEU A 81 -0.35 -14.40 -8.22
C LEU A 81 0.00 -15.87 -7.92
N ALA A 82 1.23 -16.31 -8.23
CA ALA A 82 1.67 -17.66 -7.92
C ALA A 82 1.69 -17.95 -6.41
N HIS A 83 2.11 -16.98 -5.58
CA HIS A 83 2.05 -17.13 -4.13
C HIS A 83 0.61 -17.17 -3.61
N VAL A 84 -0.31 -16.41 -4.22
CA VAL A 84 -1.74 -16.48 -3.87
C VAL A 84 -2.30 -17.86 -4.19
N LEU A 85 -2.03 -18.36 -5.40
CA LEU A 85 -2.53 -19.66 -5.85
C LEU A 85 -1.99 -20.82 -4.99
N ALA A 86 -0.72 -20.75 -4.58
CA ALA A 86 -0.11 -21.72 -3.68
C ALA A 86 -0.72 -21.73 -2.25
N GLY A 87 -1.48 -20.70 -1.89
CA GLY A 87 -2.17 -20.62 -0.59
C GLY A 87 -3.53 -21.30 -0.55
N PHE A 88 -4.06 -21.77 -1.69
CA PHE A 88 -5.31 -22.53 -1.72
C PHE A 88 -5.04 -24.02 -1.51
N ASP A 89 -5.95 -24.71 -0.80
CA ASP A 89 -5.84 -26.15 -0.52
C ASP A 89 -6.13 -27.05 -1.74
N ARG A 90 -6.38 -26.45 -2.91
CA ARG A 90 -6.74 -27.13 -4.16
C ARG A 90 -6.25 -26.33 -5.36
N GLU A 91 -5.94 -27.07 -6.43
CA GLU A 91 -5.53 -26.47 -7.70
C GLU A 91 -6.73 -25.82 -8.42
N PRO A 92 -6.53 -24.65 -9.05
CA PRO A 92 -7.57 -24.01 -9.84
C PRO A 92 -7.85 -24.82 -11.13
N LEU A 93 -9.13 -24.93 -11.49
CA LEU A 93 -9.55 -25.56 -12.75
C LEU A 93 -9.36 -24.61 -13.94
N GLU A 94 -9.63 -23.33 -13.72
CA GLU A 94 -9.52 -22.29 -14.75
C GLU A 94 -9.13 -20.95 -14.11
N ILE A 95 -8.30 -20.19 -14.82
CA ILE A 95 -7.95 -18.82 -14.45
C ILE A 95 -8.29 -17.91 -15.63
N ILE A 96 -9.27 -17.03 -15.43
CA ILE A 96 -9.76 -16.10 -16.44
C ILE A 96 -9.22 -14.71 -16.10
N ARG A 97 -8.44 -14.13 -17.01
CA ARG A 97 -7.97 -12.74 -16.88
C ARG A 97 -9.00 -11.79 -17.49
N ASN A 98 -9.47 -10.81 -16.70
CA ASN A 98 -10.29 -9.71 -17.18
C ASN A 98 -9.43 -8.44 -17.33
N PRO A 99 -9.09 -8.03 -18.57
CA PRO A 99 -8.21 -6.88 -18.80
C PRO A 99 -8.83 -5.53 -18.40
N GLU A 100 -10.16 -5.39 -18.49
CA GLU A 100 -10.85 -4.11 -18.26
C GLU A 100 -10.78 -3.70 -16.79
N ASN A 101 -11.01 -4.67 -15.90
CA ASN A 101 -11.01 -4.44 -14.46
C ASN A 101 -9.69 -4.81 -13.78
N LYS A 102 -8.68 -5.26 -14.55
CA LYS A 102 -7.39 -5.76 -14.06
C LYS A 102 -7.54 -6.89 -13.01
N THR A 103 -8.54 -7.75 -13.21
CA THR A 103 -8.83 -8.85 -12.28
C THR A 103 -8.50 -10.21 -12.88
N PHE A 104 -8.26 -11.17 -12.00
CA PHE A 104 -8.20 -12.59 -12.32
C PHE A 104 -9.34 -13.30 -11.60
N ARG A 105 -10.16 -14.04 -12.33
CA ARG A 105 -11.14 -14.96 -11.75
C ARG A 105 -10.56 -16.36 -11.72
N VAL A 106 -10.45 -16.93 -10.53
CA VAL A 106 -9.92 -18.27 -10.29
C VAL A 106 -11.09 -19.19 -9.96
N MET A 107 -11.32 -20.21 -10.78
CA MET A 107 -12.44 -21.16 -10.67
C MET A 107 -11.98 -22.48 -10.04
N PHE A 108 -12.75 -23.02 -9.10
CA PHE A 108 -12.44 -24.30 -8.41
C PHE A 108 -13.47 -25.41 -8.65
N GLY A 109 -14.52 -25.16 -9.45
CA GLY A 109 -15.61 -26.10 -9.72
C GLY A 109 -16.88 -25.76 -8.93
N ASP A 110 -18.03 -26.34 -9.31
CA ASP A 110 -19.31 -26.15 -8.61
C ASP A 110 -19.74 -24.69 -8.35
N ASN A 111 -19.41 -23.79 -9.29
CA ASN A 111 -19.59 -22.33 -9.17
C ASN A 111 -18.81 -21.67 -8.01
N ASP A 112 -17.79 -22.34 -7.48
CA ASP A 112 -16.87 -21.80 -6.49
C ASP A 112 -15.73 -21.04 -7.19
N PHE A 113 -15.56 -19.77 -6.83
CA PHE A 113 -14.57 -18.89 -7.46
C PHE A 113 -14.09 -17.78 -6.52
N VAL A 114 -12.90 -17.27 -6.81
CA VAL A 114 -12.32 -16.08 -6.16
C VAL A 114 -11.92 -15.07 -7.23
N ASP A 115 -12.33 -13.81 -7.04
CA ASP A 115 -11.86 -12.69 -7.85
C ASP A 115 -10.67 -12.01 -7.16
N LEU A 116 -9.54 -11.98 -7.85
CA LEU A 116 -8.29 -11.38 -7.39
C LEU A 116 -8.07 -10.05 -8.13
N LEU A 117 -7.87 -8.98 -7.38
CA LEU A 117 -7.48 -7.67 -7.90
C LEU A 117 -5.94 -7.62 -7.99
N CYS A 118 -5.40 -7.23 -9.14
CA CYS A 118 -3.96 -7.06 -9.38
C CYS A 118 -3.62 -5.62 -9.77
#